data_AF-A0A8D0FKQ6-F1
#
_entry.id   AF-A0A8D0FKQ6-F1
#
_cell.length_a   1.000
_cell.length_b   1.000
_cell.length_c   1.000
_cell.angle_alpha   90.00
_cell.angle_beta   90.00
_cell.angle_gamma   90.00
#
_symmetry.space_group_name_H-M   'P 1'
#
loop_
_entity.id
_entity.type
_entity.pdbx_description
1 polymer ?
#
loop_
_entity_poly.entity_id
_entity_poly.type
_entity_poly.pdbx_seq_one_letter_code
_entity_poly.pdbx_strand_id
1 'polypeptide(L)'
;MQQQQQQQYSSFSLADCDAVGFDLDHTLCRYQLPQSARLIYDSFAQYLVTEKGYDEDLLTLAPDSLDFCCKGLVLDIEEGNFLKLAEDGTVLRASHGTKSMTSEELLETFGTREWKHFNTISGMVSRSDVSDTTSQTLCYYLYDNYFDLPGALLCARVVDNGYLGSLWVSADLML
;
A
#
# COMPACT_ATOMS: atom_id res chain seq x y z
N MET A 1 -35.57 3.47 18.20
CA MET A 1 -35.44 4.38 17.05
C MET A 1 -34.18 5.20 17.24
N GLN A 2 -33.07 4.81 16.60
CA GLN A 2 -31.81 5.57 16.67
C GLN A 2 -31.88 6.72 15.67
N GLN A 3 -31.62 7.94 16.15
CA GLN A 3 -31.57 9.15 15.32
C GLN A 3 -30.31 9.10 14.45
N GLN A 4 -30.50 9.09 13.13
CA GLN A 4 -29.43 9.35 12.18
C GLN A 4 -29.00 10.82 12.31
N GLN A 5 -27.77 11.06 12.75
CA GLN A 5 -27.14 12.38 12.61
C GLN A 5 -26.87 12.61 11.12
N GLN A 6 -27.58 13.56 10.51
CA GLN A 6 -27.26 14.07 9.18
C GLN A 6 -25.96 14.88 9.28
N GLN A 7 -24.89 14.40 8.64
CA GLN A 7 -23.68 15.20 8.43
C GLN A 7 -24.03 16.41 7.57
N GLN A 8 -23.94 17.60 8.17
CA GLN A 8 -24.13 18.86 7.48
C GLN A 8 -22.83 19.23 6.75
N TYR A 9 -22.77 18.98 5.44
CA TYR A 9 -21.66 19.42 4.61
C TYR A 9 -21.77 20.94 4.38
N SER A 10 -20.76 21.70 4.78
CA SER A 10 -20.65 23.12 4.41
C SER A 10 -20.37 23.22 2.91
N SER A 11 -21.01 24.18 2.23
CA SER A 11 -20.70 24.42 0.81
C SER A 11 -19.33 25.06 0.67
N PHE A 12 -18.48 24.50 -0.20
CA PHE A 12 -17.20 25.07 -0.57
C PHE A 12 -17.33 25.91 -1.86
N SER A 13 -16.72 27.09 -1.89
CA SER A 13 -16.71 27.99 -3.06
C SER A 13 -15.29 28.47 -3.35
N LEU A 14 -14.82 28.28 -4.59
CA LEU A 14 -13.51 28.79 -5.03
C LEU A 14 -13.48 30.33 -5.07
N ALA A 15 -14.63 31.00 -5.15
CA ALA A 15 -14.70 32.45 -5.17
C ALA A 15 -14.34 33.07 -3.81
N ASP A 16 -14.37 32.27 -2.74
CA ASP A 16 -14.03 32.71 -1.38
C ASP A 16 -12.53 32.51 -1.08
N CYS A 17 -11.74 32.02 -2.04
CA CYS A 17 -10.30 31.77 -1.88
C CYS A 17 -9.45 32.89 -2.50
N ASP A 18 -8.61 33.56 -1.69
CA ASP A 18 -7.64 34.55 -2.16
C ASP A 18 -6.40 33.93 -2.83
N ALA A 19 -6.10 32.68 -2.50
CA ALA A 19 -4.98 31.93 -3.04
C ALA A 19 -5.34 30.45 -3.17
N VAL A 20 -4.74 29.79 -4.17
CA VAL A 20 -4.86 28.35 -4.39
C VAL A 20 -3.46 27.76 -4.52
N GLY A 21 -3.11 26.89 -3.58
CA GLY A 21 -1.88 26.11 -3.62
C GLY A 21 -2.09 24.83 -4.41
N PHE A 22 -1.12 24.48 -5.25
CA PHE A 22 -1.10 23.20 -5.95
C PHE A 22 0.13 22.42 -5.49
N ASP A 23 -0.05 21.13 -5.25
CA ASP A 23 1.08 20.22 -5.16
C ASP A 23 1.82 20.16 -6.50
N LEU A 24 3.11 19.83 -6.49
CA LEU A 24 3.90 19.74 -7.70
C LEU A 24 3.73 18.37 -8.33
N ASP A 25 4.19 17.32 -7.66
CA ASP A 25 4.32 15.99 -8.23
C ASP A 25 2.97 15.29 -8.35
N HIS A 26 2.71 14.67 -9.50
CA HIS A 26 1.41 14.06 -9.84
C HIS A 26 0.20 15.03 -9.85
N THR A 27 0.41 16.33 -9.57
CA THR A 27 -0.60 17.39 -9.67
C THR A 27 -0.27 18.35 -10.82
N LEU A 28 0.78 19.16 -10.72
CA LEU A 28 1.25 20.03 -11.80
C LEU A 28 2.23 19.31 -12.75
N CYS A 29 3.17 18.55 -12.17
CA CYS A 29 4.14 17.73 -12.88
C CYS A 29 3.56 16.33 -13.12
N ARG A 30 3.31 16.00 -14.38
CA ARG A 30 2.75 14.70 -14.77
C ARG A 30 3.85 13.78 -15.28
N TYR A 31 4.08 12.70 -14.55
CA TYR A 31 5.02 11.66 -14.94
C TYR A 31 4.40 10.65 -15.91
N GLN A 32 5.23 10.03 -16.74
CA GLN A 32 4.82 8.85 -17.48
C GLN A 32 4.94 7.63 -16.55
N LEU A 33 3.78 7.16 -16.06
CA LEU A 33 3.70 6.16 -14.99
C LEU A 33 4.51 4.87 -15.26
N PRO A 34 4.49 4.27 -16.46
CA PRO A 34 5.27 3.05 -16.70
C PRO A 34 6.78 3.25 -16.52
N GLN A 35 7.32 4.37 -17.00
CA GLN A 35 8.74 4.69 -16.91
C GLN A 35 9.14 5.10 -15.50
N SER A 36 8.31 5.88 -14.80
CA SER A 36 8.58 6.24 -13.41
C SER A 36 8.49 5.03 -12.50
N ALA A 37 7.47 4.18 -12.68
CA ALA A 37 7.32 2.95 -11.90
C ALA A 37 8.52 2.02 -12.09
N ARG A 38 8.99 1.88 -13.33
CA ARG A 38 10.20 1.10 -13.62
C ARG A 38 11.44 1.67 -12.92
N LEU A 39 11.64 2.98 -13.00
CA LEU A 39 12.78 3.64 -12.35
C LEU A 39 12.77 3.43 -10.83
N ILE A 40 11.60 3.59 -10.20
CA ILE A 40 11.42 3.39 -8.76
C ILE A 40 11.74 1.93 -8.39
N TYR A 41 11.14 0.97 -9.11
CA TYR A 41 11.40 -0.46 -8.87
C TYR A 41 12.90 -0.78 -9.00
N ASP A 42 13.52 -0.39 -10.11
CA ASP A 42 14.94 -0.69 -10.38
C ASP A 42 15.84 -0.08 -9.31
N SER A 43 15.53 1.13 -8.85
CA SER A 43 16.30 1.83 -7.80
C SER A 43 16.24 1.09 -6.47
N PHE A 44 15.05 0.64 -6.05
CA PHE A 44 14.89 -0.11 -4.81
C PHE A 44 15.48 -1.51 -4.90
N ALA A 45 15.24 -2.23 -6.00
CA ALA A 45 15.80 -3.56 -6.21
C ALA A 45 17.33 -3.53 -6.17
N GLN A 46 17.95 -2.54 -6.83
CA GLN A 46 19.40 -2.34 -6.80
C GLN A 46 19.92 -2.17 -5.38
N TYR A 47 19.28 -1.32 -4.57
CA TYR A 47 19.67 -1.09 -3.18
C TYR A 47 19.53 -2.33 -2.31
N LEU A 48 18.41 -3.05 -2.41
CA LEU A 48 18.20 -4.28 -1.63
C LEU A 48 19.23 -5.35 -1.97
N VAL A 49 19.60 -5.48 -3.24
CA VAL A 49 20.60 -6.48 -3.64
C VAL A 49 22.00 -6.07 -3.21
N THR A 50 22.44 -4.82 -3.48
CA THR A 50 23.83 -4.43 -3.21
C THR A 50 24.11 -4.12 -1.75
N GLU A 51 23.21 -3.41 -1.09
CA GLU A 51 23.45 -2.93 0.27
C GLU A 51 22.89 -3.89 1.32
N LYS A 52 21.85 -4.66 0.98
CA LYS A 52 21.14 -5.53 1.92
C LYS A 52 21.31 -7.02 1.66
N GLY A 53 21.90 -7.40 0.52
CA GLY A 53 22.20 -8.80 0.19
C GLY A 53 20.98 -9.65 -0.11
N TYR A 54 19.89 -9.05 -0.58
CA TYR A 54 18.73 -9.79 -1.10
C TYR A 54 19.08 -10.49 -2.42
N ASP A 55 18.26 -11.45 -2.81
CA ASP A 55 18.46 -12.26 -4.02
C ASP A 55 18.52 -11.40 -5.31
N GLU A 56 19.50 -11.68 -6.18
CA GLU A 56 19.70 -10.97 -7.44
C GLU A 56 18.51 -11.09 -8.41
N ASP A 57 17.63 -12.08 -8.23
CA ASP A 57 16.39 -12.23 -9.01
C ASP A 57 15.50 -10.98 -8.94
N LEU A 58 15.57 -10.20 -7.85
CA LEU A 58 14.83 -8.95 -7.71
C LEU A 58 15.18 -7.92 -8.81
N LEU A 59 16.39 -7.98 -9.38
CA LEU A 59 16.84 -7.10 -10.48
C LEU A 59 16.18 -7.43 -11.82
N THR A 60 15.63 -8.64 -11.97
CA THR A 60 15.02 -9.09 -13.21
C THR A 60 13.53 -8.82 -13.18
N LEU A 61 13.05 -7.84 -13.95
CA LEU A 61 11.63 -7.50 -14.03
C LEU A 61 11.01 -8.09 -15.31
N ALA A 62 10.04 -8.98 -15.16
CA ALA A 62 9.28 -9.51 -16.28
C ALA A 62 8.39 -8.42 -16.91
N PRO A 63 8.06 -8.53 -18.21
CA PRO A 63 7.03 -7.69 -18.80
C PRO A 63 5.73 -7.76 -18.00
N ASP A 64 5.03 -6.63 -17.88
CA ASP A 64 3.71 -6.50 -17.27
C ASP A 64 3.62 -6.86 -15.76
N SER A 65 4.73 -7.19 -15.10
CA SER A 65 4.72 -7.55 -13.68
C SER A 65 4.28 -6.39 -12.78
N LEU A 66 4.48 -5.14 -13.23
CA LEU A 66 4.02 -3.94 -12.53
C LEU A 66 2.50 -3.82 -12.50
N ASP A 67 1.74 -4.60 -13.28
CA ASP A 67 0.27 -4.65 -13.22
C ASP A 67 -0.23 -5.19 -11.86
N PHE A 68 0.63 -5.84 -11.09
CA PHE A 68 0.39 -6.16 -9.68
C PHE A 68 0.08 -4.91 -8.85
N CYS A 69 0.72 -3.79 -9.18
CA CYS A 69 0.68 -2.57 -8.40
C CYS A 69 -0.63 -1.81 -8.63
N CYS A 70 -1.52 -1.82 -7.63
CA CYS A 70 -2.78 -1.09 -7.64
C CYS A 70 -2.83 -0.07 -6.49
N LYS A 71 -3.19 1.19 -6.78
CA LYS A 71 -3.35 2.21 -5.73
C LYS A 71 -4.35 1.75 -4.66
N GLY A 72 -4.03 2.00 -3.39
CA GLY A 72 -4.80 1.57 -2.23
C GLY A 72 -4.71 0.08 -1.95
N LEU A 73 -3.55 -0.52 -2.24
CA LEU A 73 -3.20 -1.88 -1.82
C LEU A 73 -2.67 -1.83 -0.38
N VAL A 74 -3.10 -2.77 0.45
CA VAL A 74 -2.64 -2.90 1.84
C VAL A 74 -1.71 -4.10 1.92
N LEU A 75 -0.50 -3.92 2.42
CA LEU A 75 0.36 -5.04 2.82
C LEU A 75 0.10 -5.34 4.29
N ASP A 76 -0.44 -6.52 4.59
CA ASP A 76 -0.39 -7.15 5.91
C ASP A 76 1.04 -7.70 6.07
N ILE A 77 1.86 -6.99 6.83
CA ILE A 77 3.29 -7.30 6.98
C ILE A 77 3.45 -8.58 7.78
N GLU A 78 2.50 -8.86 8.68
CA GLU A 78 2.62 -10.01 9.56
C GLU A 78 2.53 -11.33 8.80
N GLU A 79 1.59 -11.36 7.87
CA GLU A 79 1.27 -12.54 7.08
C GLU A 79 1.86 -12.49 5.66
N GLY A 80 2.48 -11.36 5.25
CA GLY A 80 2.98 -11.12 3.88
C GLY A 80 1.87 -11.12 2.83
N ASN A 81 0.66 -10.72 3.23
CA ASN A 81 -0.50 -10.70 2.34
C ASN A 81 -0.74 -9.30 1.79
N PHE A 82 -1.00 -9.20 0.50
CA PHE A 82 -1.41 -7.96 -0.14
C PHE A 82 -2.91 -8.00 -0.35
N LEU A 83 -3.63 -6.99 0.14
CA LEU A 83 -5.08 -6.95 0.25
C LEU A 83 -5.64 -5.76 -0.51
N LYS A 84 -6.72 -6.00 -1.27
CA LYS A 84 -7.59 -4.96 -1.78
C LYS A 84 -8.88 -4.95 -0.97
N LEU A 85 -9.14 -3.87 -0.26
CA LEU A 85 -10.29 -3.76 0.63
C LEU A 85 -11.45 -3.00 -0.03
N ALA A 86 -12.67 -3.35 0.36
CA ALA A 86 -13.87 -2.56 0.13
C ALA A 86 -13.96 -1.40 1.13
N GLU A 87 -14.93 -0.50 0.91
CA GLU A 87 -15.17 0.65 1.79
C GLU A 87 -15.64 0.26 3.20
N ASP A 88 -16.20 -0.94 3.37
CA ASP A 88 -16.58 -1.52 4.67
C ASP A 88 -15.47 -2.42 5.27
N GLY A 89 -14.30 -2.47 4.63
CA GLY A 89 -13.16 -3.27 5.06
C GLY A 89 -13.19 -4.75 4.70
N THR A 90 -14.19 -5.19 3.92
CA THR A 90 -14.20 -6.55 3.36
C THR A 90 -13.03 -6.75 2.40
N VAL A 91 -12.34 -7.88 2.49
CA VAL A 91 -11.26 -8.24 1.55
C VAL A 91 -11.87 -8.64 0.20
N LEU A 92 -11.64 -7.82 -0.83
CA LEU A 92 -12.12 -8.05 -2.19
C LEU A 92 -11.18 -8.96 -2.99
N ARG A 93 -9.88 -8.79 -2.80
CA ARG A 93 -8.81 -9.60 -3.42
C ARG A 93 -7.64 -9.69 -2.46
N ALA A 94 -6.91 -10.79 -2.54
CA ALA A 94 -5.65 -10.94 -1.83
C ALA A 94 -4.62 -11.74 -2.64
N SER A 95 -3.36 -11.53 -2.31
CA SER A 95 -2.25 -12.42 -2.67
C SER A 95 -1.35 -12.65 -1.47
N HIS A 96 -0.69 -13.79 -1.44
CA HIS A 96 0.47 -14.01 -0.57
C HIS A 96 1.72 -13.88 -1.43
N GLY A 97 2.54 -12.86 -1.17
CA GLY A 97 3.53 -12.41 -2.14
C GLY A 97 2.87 -12.10 -3.49
N THR A 98 3.42 -12.61 -4.60
CA THR A 98 2.82 -12.40 -5.94
C THR A 98 1.73 -13.43 -6.27
N LYS A 99 1.56 -14.48 -5.45
CA LYS A 99 0.58 -15.53 -5.70
C LYS A 99 -0.83 -15.08 -5.27
N SER A 100 -1.69 -14.81 -6.26
CA SER A 100 -3.10 -14.49 -6.01
C SER A 100 -3.85 -15.62 -5.33
N MET A 101 -4.72 -15.27 -4.38
CA MET A 101 -5.61 -16.20 -3.69
C MET A 101 -6.90 -16.43 -4.47
N THR A 102 -7.42 -17.66 -4.47
CA THR A 102 -8.75 -17.97 -5.01
C THR A 102 -9.86 -17.47 -4.08
N SER A 103 -11.10 -17.48 -4.56
CA SER A 103 -12.26 -17.12 -3.74
C SER A 103 -12.45 -18.05 -2.54
N GLU A 104 -12.11 -19.32 -2.68
CA GLU A 104 -12.14 -20.31 -1.60
C GLU A 104 -11.05 -20.01 -0.56
N GLU A 105 -9.81 -19.76 -1.00
CA GLU A 105 -8.69 -19.38 -0.12
C GLU A 105 -8.97 -18.08 0.63
N LEU A 106 -9.58 -17.09 -0.05
CA LEU A 106 -10.02 -15.84 0.57
C LEU A 106 -11.04 -16.09 1.69
N LEU A 107 -12.07 -16.90 1.41
CA LEU A 107 -13.12 -17.21 2.37
C LEU A 107 -12.58 -18.01 3.56
N GLU A 108 -11.63 -18.91 3.34
CA GLU A 108 -10.96 -19.67 4.39
C GLU A 108 -10.08 -18.78 5.27
N THR A 109 -9.33 -17.87 4.65
CA THR A 109 -8.33 -17.02 5.34
C THR A 109 -8.97 -15.84 6.06
N PHE A 110 -9.88 -15.12 5.40
CA PHE A 110 -10.44 -13.85 5.89
C PHE A 110 -11.93 -13.95 6.25
N GLY A 111 -12.62 -14.99 5.81
CA GLY A 111 -14.07 -15.11 5.97
C GLY A 111 -14.83 -14.03 5.19
N THR A 112 -16.04 -13.71 5.67
CA THR A 112 -16.89 -12.65 5.11
C THR A 112 -16.87 -11.37 5.93
N ARG A 113 -15.84 -11.19 6.77
CA ARG A 113 -15.78 -10.11 7.76
C ARG A 113 -14.78 -9.05 7.33
N GLU A 114 -14.90 -7.89 7.98
CA GLU A 114 -13.91 -6.82 7.94
C GLU A 114 -12.51 -7.38 8.31
N TRP A 115 -11.48 -6.98 7.56
CA TRP A 115 -10.11 -7.35 7.88
C TRP A 115 -9.69 -6.80 9.26
N LYS A 116 -8.91 -7.60 10.01
CA LYS A 116 -8.60 -7.42 11.44
C LYS A 116 -8.09 -6.02 11.84
N HIS A 117 -7.44 -5.28 10.93
CA HIS A 117 -6.89 -3.95 11.20
C HIS A 117 -7.62 -2.80 10.48
N PHE A 118 -8.75 -3.04 9.81
CA PHE A 118 -9.40 -2.01 9.00
C PHE A 118 -9.92 -0.82 9.82
N ASN A 119 -10.52 -1.05 11.00
CA ASN A 119 -10.88 0.03 11.93
C ASN A 119 -9.68 0.94 12.31
N THR A 120 -8.45 0.39 12.39
CA THR A 120 -7.24 1.18 12.64
C THR A 120 -6.85 2.01 11.42
N ILE A 121 -6.88 1.42 10.21
CA ILE A 121 -6.62 2.13 8.95
C ILE A 121 -7.62 3.27 8.75
N SER A 122 -8.92 2.99 8.88
CA SER A 122 -9.99 3.96 8.67
C SER A 122 -9.85 5.17 9.62
N GLY A 123 -9.45 4.91 10.87
CA GLY A 123 -9.15 5.95 11.85
C GLY A 123 -7.94 6.82 11.50
N MET A 124 -6.90 6.23 10.88
CA MET A 124 -5.69 6.96 10.43
C MET A 124 -5.94 7.77 9.15
N VAL A 125 -6.64 7.22 8.15
CA VAL A 125 -7.03 7.96 6.95
C VAL A 125 -7.91 9.17 7.32
N SER A 126 -8.68 9.06 8.40
CA SER A 126 -9.51 10.14 8.94
C SER A 126 -8.75 11.15 9.82
N ARG A 127 -7.49 10.87 10.21
CA ARG A 127 -6.67 11.72 11.08
C ARG A 127 -5.32 11.96 10.42
N SER A 128 -5.15 13.14 9.86
CA SER A 128 -3.91 13.65 9.22
C SER A 128 -2.69 13.80 10.16
N ASP A 129 -2.69 13.20 11.36
CA ASP A 129 -1.65 13.36 12.36
C ASP A 129 -0.78 12.11 12.47
N VAL A 130 0.23 12.02 11.60
CA VAL A 130 1.33 11.04 11.66
C VAL A 130 2.41 11.60 12.60
N SER A 131 2.16 11.65 13.91
CA SER A 131 3.20 12.13 14.85
C SER A 131 3.52 11.23 16.04
N ASP A 132 2.76 10.16 16.30
CA ASP A 132 2.93 9.36 17.54
C ASP A 132 3.17 7.85 17.33
N THR A 133 3.36 7.38 16.10
CA THR A 133 3.46 5.94 15.78
C THR A 133 4.90 5.40 15.80
N THR A 134 5.73 5.80 16.76
CA THR A 134 7.12 5.31 16.86
C THR A 134 7.24 4.04 17.73
N SER A 135 6.13 3.50 18.26
CA SER A 135 6.18 2.38 19.22
C SER A 135 5.06 1.34 19.10
N GLN A 136 4.31 1.33 18.00
CA GLN A 136 3.41 0.23 17.67
C GLN A 136 3.95 -0.38 16.38
N THR A 137 4.42 -1.63 16.45
CA THR A 137 4.83 -2.40 15.28
C THR A 137 3.77 -2.22 14.21
N LEU A 138 4.12 -1.56 13.09
CA LEU A 138 3.19 -1.40 11.98
C LEU A 138 2.90 -2.81 11.46
N CYS A 139 1.73 -3.34 11.79
CA CYS A 139 1.27 -4.64 11.31
C CYS A 139 0.91 -4.59 9.82
N TYR A 140 0.79 -3.39 9.25
CA TYR A 140 0.47 -3.18 7.84
C TYR A 140 1.08 -1.90 7.25
N TYR A 141 1.09 -1.83 5.91
CA TYR A 141 1.47 -0.66 5.11
C TYR A 141 0.44 -0.40 4.01
N LEU A 142 0.18 0.87 3.68
CA LEU A 142 -0.78 1.28 2.64
C LEU A 142 -0.06 1.96 1.48
N TYR A 143 -0.16 1.39 0.28
CA TYR A 143 0.36 1.98 -0.95
C TYR A 143 -0.69 2.94 -1.54
N ASP A 144 -0.67 4.21 -1.13
CA ASP A 144 -1.69 5.21 -1.49
C ASP A 144 -1.23 6.30 -2.47
N ASN A 145 0.01 6.25 -2.92
CA ASN A 145 0.57 7.21 -3.87
C ASN A 145 1.32 6.46 -4.99
N TYR A 146 2.01 7.17 -5.89
CA TYR A 146 2.73 6.57 -7.02
C TYR A 146 4.24 6.49 -6.80
N PHE A 147 4.75 7.02 -5.69
CA PHE A 147 6.17 7.05 -5.36
C PHE A 147 6.63 5.74 -4.75
N ASP A 148 5.80 5.12 -3.91
CA ASP A 148 6.09 3.87 -3.21
C ASP A 148 5.43 2.64 -3.85
N LEU A 149 4.39 2.85 -4.65
CA LEU A 149 3.56 1.78 -5.22
C LEU A 149 4.33 0.69 -5.99
N PRO A 150 5.36 1.00 -6.81
CA PRO A 150 6.18 -0.04 -7.44
C PRO A 150 6.94 -0.93 -6.43
N GLY A 151 7.19 -0.41 -5.22
CA GLY A 151 7.73 -1.16 -4.09
C GLY A 151 6.80 -2.27 -3.60
N ALA A 152 5.49 -2.21 -3.87
CA ALA A 152 4.56 -3.29 -3.53
C ALA A 152 4.92 -4.60 -4.23
N LEU A 153 5.24 -4.56 -5.52
CA LEU A 153 5.70 -5.74 -6.26
C LEU A 153 7.03 -6.25 -5.70
N LEU A 154 7.94 -5.35 -5.33
CA LEU A 154 9.23 -5.71 -4.77
C LEU A 154 9.05 -6.45 -3.44
N CYS A 155 8.22 -5.91 -2.54
CA CYS A 155 7.84 -6.56 -1.29
C CYS A 155 7.18 -7.93 -1.53
N ALA A 156 6.31 -8.03 -2.53
CA ALA A 156 5.65 -9.28 -2.89
C ALA A 156 6.65 -10.37 -3.30
N ARG A 157 7.67 -10.01 -4.10
CA ARG A 157 8.73 -10.92 -4.49
C ARG A 157 9.67 -11.29 -3.35
N VAL A 158 9.90 -10.36 -2.41
CA VAL A 158 10.62 -10.67 -1.18
C VAL A 158 9.87 -11.73 -0.36
N VAL A 159 8.54 -11.62 -0.24
CA VAL A 159 7.70 -12.65 0.40
C VAL A 159 7.84 -14.00 -0.33
N ASP A 160 7.75 -14.01 -1.67
CA ASP A 160 7.89 -15.24 -2.47
C ASP A 160 9.24 -15.95 -2.24
N ASN A 161 10.31 -15.19 -2.02
CA ASN A 161 11.64 -15.72 -1.73
C ASN A 161 11.82 -16.21 -0.28
N GLY A 162 10.76 -16.25 0.53
CA GLY A 162 10.78 -16.77 1.90
C GLY A 162 11.34 -15.80 2.95
N TYR A 163 11.52 -14.52 2.58
CA TYR A 163 12.08 -13.47 3.42
C TYR A 163 11.04 -12.76 4.30
N LEU A 164 9.91 -13.40 4.59
CA LEU A 164 8.90 -12.94 5.55
C LEU A 164 9.55 -12.52 6.88
N GLY A 165 10.50 -13.31 7.39
CA GLY A 165 11.23 -13.02 8.63
C GLY A 165 12.11 -11.76 8.59
N SER A 166 12.67 -11.40 7.45
CA SER A 166 13.53 -10.22 7.29
C SER A 166 12.76 -8.91 7.09
N LEU A 167 11.50 -8.97 6.62
CA LEU A 167 10.58 -7.83 6.63
C LEU A 167 10.35 -7.28 8.06
N TRP A 168 10.38 -8.16 9.08
CA TRP A 168 10.24 -7.78 10.49
C TRP A 168 11.50 -7.15 11.10
N VAL A 169 12.68 -7.57 10.62
CA VAL A 169 13.97 -7.25 11.27
C VAL A 169 14.58 -5.98 10.71
N SER A 170 14.19 -5.54 9.52
CA SER A 170 14.67 -4.29 8.98
C SER A 170 13.54 -3.57 8.26
N ALA A 171 13.29 -2.33 8.66
CA ALA A 171 12.46 -1.35 7.96
C ALA A 171 13.01 -0.99 6.55
N ASP A 172 13.83 -1.86 5.96
CA ASP A 172 14.57 -1.67 4.72
C ASP A 172 13.66 -1.50 3.50
N LEU A 173 12.41 -1.95 3.61
CA LEU A 173 11.37 -1.85 2.59
C LEU A 173 10.36 -0.72 2.86
N MET A 174 10.51 0.03 3.96
CA MET A 174 9.62 1.14 4.36
C MET A 174 10.30 2.51 4.27
N LEU A 175 11.31 2.67 3.41
CA LEU A 175 12.00 3.95 3.19
C LEU A 175 11.09 5.03 2.61
#